data_AF-A0A3B9FGR6-F1
#
_entry.id   AF-A0A3B9FGR6-F1
#
_cell.length_a   1.000
_cell.length_b   1.000
_cell.length_c   1.000
_cell.angle_alpha   90.00
_cell.angle_beta   90.00
_cell.angle_gamma   90.00
#
_symmetry.space_group_name_H-M   'P 1'
#
loop_
_entity.id
_entity.type
_entity.pdbx_description
1 polymer ?
#
loop_
_entity_poly.entity_id
_entity_poly.type
_entity_poly.pdbx_seq_one_letter_code
_entity_poly.pdbx_strand_id
1 'polypeptide(L)'
;LFGAVIVAGLFHTFLGSVIGRIRHWFPPLVTGIVITAIGLALLPVGIKYAAGGAAAFQMNAPEWGDLSRWGLALVVIFVALGVKFFTRGTMSSAAILIGLIAGYIVGYLTGQVNFSGVAKAAWFAIPQPFKYGVEFSAYAIIGMCLMSVVSAIETVGDISGIAKGGANREATDKELAGGTYADGLGSFVAGLFGGLPNTSFSQNVGLISMTGVMSRSVVTLGALFLVACGLIPKVGAIVAAMPISVLGGGVIVMFGMVVSAGINMLSDVNWNRRNMIILAMSLSIGLGLQAVPKSMQHLPDSLEMLMVSGLLPAAAISVILNLLIPEDVD
;
A
#
# COMPACT_ATOMS: atom_id res chain seq x y z
N LEU A 1 -17.87 -2.41 -6.47
CA LEU A 1 -16.40 -2.26 -6.31
C LEU A 1 -15.68 -2.26 -7.66
N PHE A 2 -15.67 -3.37 -8.40
CA PHE A 2 -14.87 -3.48 -9.64
C PHE A 2 -15.23 -2.46 -10.72
N GLY A 3 -16.51 -2.12 -10.90
CA GLY A 3 -16.90 -1.03 -11.81
C GLY A 3 -16.32 0.33 -11.42
N ALA A 4 -16.19 0.61 -10.11
CA ALA A 4 -15.52 1.82 -9.63
C ALA A 4 -14.01 1.77 -9.86
N VAL A 5 -13.35 0.61 -9.66
CA VAL A 5 -11.93 0.42 -9.96
C VAL A 5 -11.63 0.61 -11.44
N ILE A 6 -12.48 0.09 -12.33
CA ILE A 6 -12.35 0.24 -13.79
C ILE A 6 -12.42 1.72 -14.18
N VAL A 7 -13.46 2.44 -13.73
CA VAL A 7 -13.64 3.86 -14.07
C VAL A 7 -12.54 4.72 -13.45
N ALA A 8 -12.21 4.49 -12.17
CA ALA A 8 -11.14 5.20 -11.50
C ALA A 8 -9.76 4.91 -12.10
N GLY A 9 -9.51 3.68 -12.56
CA GLY A 9 -8.29 3.32 -13.29
C GLY A 9 -8.16 4.10 -14.60
N LEU A 10 -9.23 4.20 -15.39
CA LEU A 10 -9.24 5.06 -16.59
C LEU A 10 -9.02 6.53 -16.25
N PHE A 11 -9.71 7.03 -15.23
CA PHE A 11 -9.51 8.38 -14.73
C PHE A 11 -8.05 8.63 -14.33
N HIS A 12 -7.45 7.69 -13.60
CA HIS A 12 -6.05 7.71 -13.20
C HIS A 12 -5.10 7.70 -14.41
N THR A 13 -5.39 6.89 -15.42
CA THR A 13 -4.63 6.92 -16.68
C THR A 13 -4.61 8.34 -17.25
N PHE A 14 -5.76 9.01 -17.35
CA PHE A 14 -5.83 10.38 -17.87
C PHE A 14 -5.24 11.44 -16.92
N LEU A 15 -5.14 11.18 -15.62
CA LEU A 15 -4.37 12.05 -14.71
C LEU A 15 -2.90 12.17 -15.16
N GLY A 16 -2.33 11.13 -15.78
CA GLY A 16 -0.98 11.19 -16.36
C GLY A 16 -0.78 12.30 -17.38
N SER A 17 -1.84 12.74 -18.08
CA SER A 17 -1.76 13.89 -19.01
C SER A 17 -1.60 15.22 -18.30
N VAL A 18 -2.07 15.32 -17.06
CA VAL A 18 -2.15 16.56 -16.28
C VAL A 18 -1.10 16.61 -15.18
N ILE A 19 -0.62 15.44 -14.71
CA ILE A 19 0.23 15.31 -13.53
C ILE A 19 1.50 16.17 -13.60
N GLY A 20 2.14 16.26 -14.77
CA GLY A 20 3.32 17.10 -14.97
C GLY A 20 3.06 18.59 -14.68
N ARG A 21 1.83 19.07 -14.92
CA ARG A 21 1.44 20.47 -14.65
C ARG A 21 1.11 20.68 -13.17
N ILE A 22 0.51 19.69 -12.50
CA ILE A 22 0.07 19.81 -11.10
C ILE A 22 1.10 19.25 -10.09
N ARG A 23 2.23 18.71 -10.53
CA ARG A 23 3.24 18.11 -9.64
C ARG A 23 3.76 19.06 -8.55
N HIS A 24 3.74 20.36 -8.81
CA HIS A 24 4.15 21.39 -7.85
C HIS A 24 3.20 21.47 -6.64
N TRP A 25 1.99 20.90 -6.73
CA TRP A 25 1.06 20.75 -5.60
C TRP A 25 1.47 19.65 -4.64
N PHE A 26 2.40 18.78 -5.06
CA PHE A 26 2.83 17.59 -4.32
C PHE A 26 4.33 17.65 -3.99
N PRO A 27 4.80 18.69 -3.29
CA PRO A 27 6.19 18.72 -2.82
C PRO A 27 6.46 17.58 -1.83
N PRO A 28 7.73 17.29 -1.49
CA PRO A 28 8.12 16.26 -0.52
C PRO A 28 7.35 16.29 0.80
N LEU A 29 6.93 17.48 1.25
CA LEU A 29 6.06 17.65 2.41
C LEU A 29 4.71 16.94 2.24
N VAL A 30 4.01 17.17 1.13
CA VAL A 30 2.67 16.61 0.88
C VAL A 30 2.76 15.10 0.64
N THR A 31 3.65 14.68 -0.26
CA THR A 31 3.83 13.25 -0.54
C THR A 31 4.26 12.50 0.72
N GLY A 32 5.11 13.11 1.55
CA GLY A 32 5.64 12.50 2.78
C GLY A 32 4.57 12.33 3.85
N ILE A 33 3.69 13.34 4.01
CA ILE A 33 2.51 13.27 4.87
C ILE A 33 1.58 12.15 4.40
N VAL A 34 1.30 12.06 3.10
CA VAL A 34 0.41 11.03 2.53
C VAL A 34 0.94 9.63 2.79
N ILE A 35 2.20 9.34 2.44
CA ILE A 35 2.79 8.00 2.66
C ILE A 35 2.83 7.64 4.16
N THR A 36 3.17 8.62 5.00
CA THR A 36 3.16 8.42 6.47
C THR A 36 1.74 8.11 6.97
N ALA A 37 0.73 8.84 6.48
CA ALA A 37 -0.66 8.61 6.82
C ALA A 37 -1.15 7.23 6.36
N ILE A 38 -0.79 6.77 5.15
CA ILE A 38 -1.08 5.42 4.66
C ILE A 38 -0.52 4.36 5.62
N GLY A 39 0.77 4.47 5.95
CA GLY A 39 1.42 3.53 6.85
C GLY A 39 0.75 3.47 8.22
N LEU A 40 0.51 4.63 8.84
CA LEU A 40 -0.13 4.73 10.16
C LEU A 40 -1.56 4.21 10.17
N ALA A 41 -2.34 4.53 9.12
CA ALA A 41 -3.72 4.08 8.95
C ALA A 41 -3.85 2.55 8.86
N LEU A 42 -2.81 1.88 8.38
CA LEU A 42 -2.82 0.44 8.14
C LEU A 42 -2.17 -0.38 9.27
N LEU A 43 -1.49 0.24 10.23
CA LEU A 43 -0.95 -0.44 11.42
C LEU A 43 -2.00 -1.27 12.17
N PRO A 44 -3.23 -0.77 12.42
CA PRO A 44 -4.26 -1.57 13.11
C PRO A 44 -4.63 -2.86 12.36
N VAL A 45 -4.54 -2.87 11.03
CA VAL A 45 -4.81 -4.07 10.22
C VAL A 45 -3.78 -5.15 10.50
N GLY A 46 -2.50 -4.78 10.57
CA GLY A 46 -1.42 -5.71 10.92
C GLY A 46 -1.61 -6.34 12.29
N ILE A 47 -2.00 -5.54 13.29
CA ILE A 47 -2.27 -6.01 14.65
C ILE A 47 -3.48 -6.95 14.68
N LYS A 48 -4.59 -6.58 14.03
CA LYS A 48 -5.79 -7.44 13.94
C LYS A 48 -5.45 -8.80 13.34
N TYR A 49 -4.69 -8.79 12.24
CA TYR A 49 -4.27 -10.01 11.55
C TYR A 49 -3.34 -10.85 12.42
N ALA A 50 -2.35 -10.24 13.08
CA ALA A 50 -1.42 -10.93 13.99
C ALA A 50 -2.17 -11.63 15.14
N ALA A 51 -3.17 -10.95 15.71
CA ALA A 51 -4.08 -11.50 16.70
C ALA A 51 -5.04 -12.58 16.15
N GLY A 52 -5.04 -12.85 14.83
CA GLY A 52 -5.79 -13.96 14.22
C GLY A 52 -7.13 -13.58 13.60
N GLY A 53 -7.42 -12.28 13.40
CA GLY A 53 -8.72 -11.83 12.90
C GLY A 53 -8.65 -10.78 11.80
N ALA A 54 -9.39 -11.00 10.72
CA ALA A 54 -9.64 -10.01 9.66
C ALA A 54 -11.10 -9.51 9.67
N ALA A 55 -12.03 -10.36 10.10
CA ALA A 55 -13.46 -10.06 10.18
C ALA A 55 -13.97 -10.03 11.62
N ALA A 56 -15.11 -9.38 11.84
CA ALA A 56 -15.70 -9.20 13.17
C ALA A 56 -15.90 -10.52 13.93
N PHE A 57 -16.37 -11.58 13.26
CA PHE A 57 -16.56 -12.89 13.89
C PHE A 57 -15.24 -13.51 14.37
N GLN A 58 -14.12 -13.25 13.68
CA GLN A 58 -12.80 -13.74 14.10
C GLN A 58 -12.25 -12.92 15.27
N MET A 59 -12.50 -11.61 15.29
CA MET A 59 -12.08 -10.73 16.39
C MET A 59 -12.92 -10.92 17.67
N ASN A 60 -14.14 -11.44 17.55
CA ASN A 60 -15.00 -11.78 18.68
C ASN A 60 -14.79 -13.22 19.18
N ALA A 61 -13.94 -14.00 18.51
CA ALA A 61 -13.66 -15.37 18.89
C ALA A 61 -12.76 -15.41 20.14
N PRO A 62 -12.94 -16.38 21.08
CA PRO A 62 -12.11 -16.49 22.28
C PRO A 62 -10.61 -16.65 21.98
N GLU A 63 -10.27 -17.21 20.82
CA GLU A 63 -8.90 -17.46 20.37
C GLU A 63 -8.23 -16.19 19.82
N TRP A 64 -8.97 -15.09 19.65
CA TRP A 64 -8.40 -13.84 19.16
C TRP A 64 -7.41 -13.26 20.17
N GLY A 65 -6.18 -13.04 19.71
CA GLY A 65 -5.10 -12.54 20.55
C GLY A 65 -4.52 -13.56 21.52
N ASP A 66 -4.80 -14.85 21.34
CA ASP A 66 -4.14 -15.90 22.12
C ASP A 66 -2.64 -16.04 21.74
N LEU A 67 -1.90 -16.83 22.53
CA LEU A 67 -0.48 -17.07 22.27
C LEU A 67 -0.25 -17.87 20.99
N SER A 68 -1.23 -18.65 20.52
CA SER A 68 -1.10 -19.45 19.30
C SER A 68 -1.11 -18.58 18.04
N ARG A 69 -1.88 -17.49 18.04
CA ARG A 69 -1.94 -16.48 16.98
C ARG A 69 -0.75 -15.53 17.06
N TRP A 70 -0.53 -14.93 18.23
CA TRP A 70 0.61 -14.02 18.42
C TRP A 70 1.95 -14.73 18.23
N GLY A 71 2.08 -15.98 18.66
CA GLY A 71 3.30 -16.77 18.47
C GLY A 71 3.72 -16.88 17.02
N LEU A 72 2.77 -17.13 16.10
CA LEU A 72 3.06 -17.17 14.67
C LEU A 72 3.51 -15.80 14.13
N ALA A 73 2.82 -14.73 14.51
CA ALA A 73 3.18 -13.37 14.09
C ALA A 73 4.57 -12.98 14.62
N LEU A 74 4.86 -13.29 15.88
CA LEU A 74 6.16 -13.03 16.52
C LEU A 74 7.29 -13.81 15.86
N VAL A 75 7.07 -15.07 15.49
CA VAL A 75 8.07 -15.84 14.72
C VAL A 75 8.40 -15.11 13.42
N VAL A 76 7.40 -14.65 12.68
CA VAL A 76 7.61 -13.89 11.43
C VAL A 76 8.42 -12.62 11.72
N ILE A 77 8.05 -11.85 12.75
CA ILE A 77 8.73 -10.59 13.10
C ILE A 77 10.17 -10.85 13.53
N PHE A 78 10.42 -11.77 14.47
CA PHE A 78 11.77 -12.04 14.96
C PHE A 78 12.68 -12.60 13.88
N VAL A 79 12.18 -13.51 13.04
CA VAL A 79 12.96 -14.03 11.92
C VAL A 79 13.21 -12.93 10.88
N ALA A 80 12.20 -12.12 10.54
CA ALA A 80 12.39 -11.02 9.60
C ALA A 80 13.42 -10.01 10.13
N LEU A 81 13.31 -9.56 11.38
CA LEU A 81 14.28 -8.64 11.98
C LEU A 81 15.66 -9.28 12.09
N GLY A 82 15.75 -10.54 12.50
CA GLY A 82 16.99 -11.30 12.55
C GLY A 82 17.68 -11.33 11.19
N VAL A 83 16.97 -11.72 10.14
CA VAL A 83 17.51 -11.69 8.78
C VAL A 83 17.88 -10.27 8.36
N LYS A 84 17.04 -9.28 8.65
CA LYS A 84 17.25 -7.88 8.25
C LYS A 84 18.58 -7.33 8.78
N PHE A 85 18.87 -7.55 10.07
CA PHE A 85 20.02 -6.95 10.75
C PHE A 85 21.28 -7.83 10.73
N PHE A 86 21.15 -9.16 10.69
CA PHE A 86 22.31 -10.07 10.71
C PHE A 86 22.77 -10.54 9.33
N THR A 87 22.05 -10.21 8.25
CA THR A 87 22.46 -10.52 6.88
C THR A 87 22.69 -9.25 6.06
N ARG A 88 23.30 -9.38 4.88
CA ARG A 88 23.61 -8.27 3.98
C ARG A 88 23.07 -8.54 2.57
N GLY A 89 22.92 -7.47 1.79
CA GLY A 89 22.52 -7.54 0.39
C GLY A 89 21.11 -8.10 0.19
N THR A 90 20.96 -9.01 -0.77
CA THR A 90 19.66 -9.57 -1.20
C THR A 90 18.91 -10.29 -0.08
N MET A 91 19.62 -10.95 0.84
CA MET A 91 19.02 -11.68 1.96
C MET A 91 18.30 -10.72 2.94
N SER A 92 18.91 -9.56 3.22
CA SER A 92 18.30 -8.52 4.07
C SER A 92 17.07 -7.88 3.39
N SER A 93 17.08 -7.77 2.06
CA SER A 93 15.91 -7.30 1.29
C SER A 93 14.76 -8.31 1.27
N ALA A 94 15.06 -9.60 1.33
CA ALA A 94 14.07 -10.69 1.39
C ALA A 94 13.61 -11.03 2.83
N ALA A 95 14.01 -10.26 3.83
CA ALA A 95 13.77 -10.53 5.24
C ALA A 95 12.30 -10.83 5.58
N ILE A 96 11.36 -10.04 5.06
CA ILE A 96 9.92 -10.24 5.29
C ILE A 96 9.46 -11.57 4.68
N LEU A 97 9.88 -11.89 3.45
CA LEU A 97 9.55 -13.16 2.79
C LEU A 97 10.07 -14.36 3.58
N ILE A 98 11.31 -14.28 4.07
CA ILE A 98 11.92 -15.34 4.87
C ILE A 98 11.20 -15.49 6.22
N GLY A 99 10.83 -14.38 6.85
CA GLY A 99 9.99 -14.38 8.05
C GLY A 99 8.65 -15.08 7.80
N LEU A 100 7.96 -14.74 6.71
CA LEU A 100 6.71 -15.38 6.32
C LEU A 100 6.88 -16.88 6.09
N ILE A 101 7.95 -17.31 5.42
CA ILE A 101 8.25 -18.73 5.22
C ILE A 101 8.45 -19.44 6.56
N ALA A 102 9.22 -18.86 7.48
CA ALA A 102 9.45 -19.44 8.81
C ALA A 102 8.15 -19.54 9.62
N GLY A 103 7.34 -18.47 9.66
CA GLY A 103 6.03 -18.49 10.29
C GLY A 103 5.09 -19.51 9.65
N TYR A 104 5.17 -19.69 8.34
CA TYR A 104 4.35 -20.65 7.62
C TYR A 104 4.74 -22.10 7.93
N ILE A 105 6.05 -22.38 8.06
CA ILE A 105 6.57 -23.68 8.52
C ILE A 105 6.08 -23.97 9.95
N VAL A 106 6.20 -23.01 10.87
CA VAL A 106 5.69 -23.20 12.24
C VAL A 106 4.17 -23.38 12.25
N GLY A 107 3.44 -22.64 11.42
CA GLY A 107 1.99 -22.81 11.22
C GLY A 107 1.62 -24.21 10.75
N TYR A 108 2.43 -24.79 9.86
CA TYR A 108 2.24 -26.17 9.40
C TYR A 108 2.51 -27.19 10.52
N LEU A 109 3.62 -27.04 11.26
CA LEU A 109 3.97 -27.93 12.37
C LEU A 109 2.95 -27.87 13.51
N THR A 110 2.29 -26.73 13.70
CA THR A 110 1.23 -26.53 14.71
C THR A 110 -0.17 -26.89 14.20
N GLY A 111 -0.30 -27.41 12.97
CA GLY A 111 -1.57 -27.85 12.39
C GLY A 111 -2.51 -26.74 11.95
N GLN A 112 -2.04 -25.48 11.88
CA GLN A 112 -2.85 -24.32 11.47
C GLN A 112 -2.91 -24.12 9.95
N VAL A 113 -2.18 -24.94 9.18
CA VAL A 113 -2.12 -24.88 7.71
C VAL A 113 -2.84 -26.07 7.10
N ASN A 114 -3.74 -25.82 6.15
CA ASN A 114 -4.47 -26.87 5.43
C ASN A 114 -4.20 -26.80 3.92
N PHE A 115 -3.48 -27.80 3.40
CA PHE A 115 -3.11 -27.89 1.99
C PHE A 115 -4.15 -28.60 1.09
N SER A 116 -5.31 -29.00 1.62
CA SER A 116 -6.35 -29.67 0.83
C SER A 116 -6.83 -28.84 -0.37
N GLY A 117 -6.85 -27.50 -0.23
CA GLY A 117 -7.16 -26.57 -1.32
C GLY A 117 -6.13 -26.62 -2.46
N VAL A 118 -4.85 -26.87 -2.15
CA VAL A 118 -3.77 -26.95 -3.15
C VAL A 118 -3.90 -28.22 -3.99
N ALA A 119 -4.38 -29.32 -3.42
CA ALA A 119 -4.64 -30.55 -4.15
C ALA A 119 -5.77 -30.38 -5.18
N LYS A 120 -6.81 -29.60 -4.82
CA LYS A 120 -7.98 -29.33 -5.68
C LYS A 120 -7.75 -28.23 -6.72
N ALA A 121 -6.75 -27.37 -6.52
CA ALA A 121 -6.46 -26.27 -7.45
C ALA A 121 -5.91 -26.78 -8.79
N ALA A 122 -6.38 -26.17 -9.88
CA ALA A 122 -5.91 -26.46 -11.23
C ALA A 122 -4.42 -26.11 -11.41
N TRP A 123 -3.75 -26.82 -12.31
CA TRP A 123 -2.36 -26.54 -12.68
C TRP A 123 -2.21 -25.27 -13.52
N PHE A 124 -3.24 -24.93 -14.29
CA PHE A 124 -3.25 -23.74 -15.14
C PHE A 124 -4.67 -23.16 -15.19
N ALA A 125 -4.78 -21.84 -15.08
CA ALA A 125 -6.03 -21.13 -15.33
C ALA A 125 -5.76 -19.76 -15.93
N ILE A 126 -6.52 -19.42 -16.97
CA ILE A 126 -6.49 -18.11 -17.58
C ILE A 126 -7.41 -17.17 -16.78
N PRO A 127 -6.99 -15.93 -16.47
CA PRO A 127 -7.86 -14.93 -15.84
C PRO A 127 -9.12 -14.71 -16.67
N GLN A 128 -10.29 -14.82 -16.03
CA GLN A 128 -11.56 -14.56 -16.66
C GLN A 128 -11.94 -13.09 -16.47
N PRO A 129 -12.07 -12.30 -17.55
CA PRO A 129 -12.60 -10.95 -17.45
C PRO A 129 -13.98 -10.97 -16.81
N PHE A 130 -14.24 -10.02 -15.93
CA PHE A 130 -15.55 -9.79 -15.29
C PHE A 130 -16.12 -10.97 -14.51
N LYS A 131 -15.26 -11.88 -14.02
CA LYS A 131 -15.67 -13.08 -13.26
C LYS A 131 -16.62 -12.81 -12.09
N TYR A 132 -16.46 -11.67 -11.42
CA TYR A 132 -17.27 -11.27 -10.26
C TYR A 132 -18.39 -10.29 -10.60
N GLY A 133 -18.63 -10.02 -11.89
CA GLY A 133 -19.59 -9.01 -12.35
C GLY A 133 -19.06 -7.58 -12.23
N VAL A 134 -19.77 -6.66 -12.89
CA VAL A 134 -19.46 -5.21 -12.87
C VAL A 134 -20.71 -4.44 -12.50
N GLU A 135 -20.61 -3.72 -11.38
CA GLU A 135 -21.64 -2.79 -10.95
C GLU A 135 -21.06 -1.38 -10.86
N PHE A 136 -21.80 -0.43 -11.41
CA PHE A 136 -21.45 0.98 -11.41
C PHE A 136 -22.27 1.71 -10.36
N SER A 137 -21.62 2.08 -9.27
CA SER A 137 -22.17 3.00 -8.27
C SER A 137 -21.45 4.33 -8.41
N ALA A 138 -22.21 5.40 -8.69
CA ALA A 138 -21.66 6.74 -8.84
C ALA A 138 -20.81 7.15 -7.62
N TYR A 139 -21.28 6.81 -6.42
CA TYR A 139 -20.57 7.10 -5.17
C TYR A 139 -19.25 6.35 -5.04
N ALA A 140 -19.26 5.05 -5.35
CA ALA A 140 -18.03 4.25 -5.34
C ALA A 140 -17.05 4.75 -6.40
N ILE A 141 -17.54 5.15 -7.58
CA ILE A 141 -16.72 5.73 -8.65
C ILE A 141 -16.05 7.02 -8.18
N ILE A 142 -16.81 7.96 -7.61
CA ILE A 142 -16.26 9.23 -7.11
C ILE A 142 -15.20 8.96 -6.03
N GLY A 143 -15.52 8.10 -5.06
CA GLY A 143 -14.59 7.73 -4.01
C GLY A 143 -13.30 7.12 -4.54
N MET A 144 -13.41 6.19 -5.48
CA MET A 144 -12.25 5.55 -6.10
C MET A 144 -11.45 6.52 -6.97
N CYS A 145 -12.09 7.45 -7.70
CA CYS A 145 -11.38 8.49 -8.45
C CYS A 145 -10.58 9.41 -7.52
N LEU A 146 -11.14 9.78 -6.36
CA LEU A 146 -10.43 10.57 -5.36
C LEU A 146 -9.23 9.79 -4.78
N MET A 147 -9.41 8.50 -4.49
CA MET A 147 -8.31 7.62 -4.08
C MET A 147 -7.25 7.47 -5.17
N SER A 148 -7.64 7.47 -6.45
CA SER A 148 -6.69 7.47 -7.57
C SER A 148 -5.86 8.76 -7.65
N VAL A 149 -6.37 9.91 -7.19
CA VAL A 149 -5.53 11.11 -7.04
C VAL A 149 -4.47 10.88 -5.97
N VAL A 150 -4.82 10.29 -4.84
CA VAL A 150 -3.85 9.96 -3.77
C VAL A 150 -2.80 8.96 -4.28
N SER A 151 -3.22 7.95 -5.03
CA SER A 151 -2.32 7.00 -5.70
C SER A 151 -1.39 7.70 -6.72
N ALA A 152 -1.91 8.64 -7.50
CA ALA A 152 -1.08 9.40 -8.43
C ALA A 152 -0.01 10.24 -7.69
N ILE A 153 -0.36 10.82 -6.54
CA ILE A 153 0.57 11.56 -5.67
C ILE A 153 1.67 10.64 -5.16
N GLU A 154 1.30 9.44 -4.69
CA GLU A 154 2.24 8.41 -4.24
C GLU A 154 3.18 7.99 -5.38
N THR A 155 2.65 7.71 -6.56
CA THR A 155 3.41 7.36 -7.77
C THR A 155 4.39 8.45 -8.19
N VAL A 156 4.00 9.73 -8.12
CA VAL A 156 4.91 10.86 -8.35
C VAL A 156 6.03 10.89 -7.32
N GLY A 157 5.70 10.69 -6.03
CA GLY A 157 6.68 10.63 -4.94
C GLY A 157 7.69 9.50 -5.14
N ASP A 158 7.22 8.30 -5.47
CA ASP A 158 8.07 7.13 -5.66
C ASP A 158 9.02 7.27 -6.86
N ILE A 159 8.52 7.77 -7.99
CA ILE A 159 9.36 8.00 -9.18
C ILE A 159 10.41 9.07 -8.89
N SER A 160 10.03 10.13 -8.17
CA SER A 160 10.95 11.19 -7.77
C SER A 160 12.02 10.65 -6.81
N GLY A 161 11.62 9.83 -5.84
CA GLY A 161 12.55 9.17 -4.91
C GLY A 161 13.51 8.20 -5.61
N ILE A 162 13.04 7.45 -6.62
CA ILE A 162 13.87 6.58 -7.45
C ILE A 162 14.86 7.39 -8.28
N ALA A 163 14.42 8.48 -8.91
CA ALA A 163 15.30 9.34 -9.69
C ALA A 163 16.39 9.99 -8.82
N LYS A 164 16.01 10.51 -7.64
CA LYS A 164 16.92 11.13 -6.69
C LYS A 164 17.89 10.10 -6.09
N GLY A 165 17.39 8.99 -5.56
CA GLY A 165 18.21 7.99 -4.87
C GLY A 165 19.02 7.08 -5.79
N GLY A 166 18.50 6.76 -6.98
CA GLY A 166 19.15 5.84 -7.93
C GLY A 166 19.93 6.53 -9.05
N ALA A 167 19.54 7.72 -9.49
CA ALA A 167 20.18 8.46 -10.59
C ALA A 167 20.73 9.83 -10.19
N ASN A 168 20.60 10.24 -8.92
CA ASN A 168 21.06 11.52 -8.40
C ASN A 168 20.59 12.73 -9.22
N ARG A 169 19.32 12.70 -9.67
CA ARG A 169 18.67 13.79 -10.41
C ARG A 169 17.18 13.86 -10.11
N GLU A 170 16.55 14.96 -10.49
CA GLU A 170 15.10 15.07 -10.49
C GLU A 170 14.45 14.20 -11.58
N ALA A 171 13.23 13.74 -11.28
CA ALA A 171 12.40 13.02 -12.25
C ALA A 171 11.91 13.97 -13.34
N THR A 172 11.94 13.53 -14.59
CA THR A 172 11.44 14.32 -15.72
C THR A 172 9.91 14.23 -15.79
N ASP A 173 9.27 15.25 -16.38
CA ASP A 173 7.80 15.25 -16.55
C ASP A 173 7.30 14.05 -17.37
N LYS A 174 8.13 13.58 -18.32
CA LYS A 174 7.82 12.40 -19.13
C LYS A 174 7.83 11.11 -18.30
N GLU A 175 8.76 10.99 -17.36
CA GLU A 175 8.83 9.84 -16.44
C GLU A 175 7.66 9.84 -15.47
N LEU A 176 7.34 11.01 -14.89
CA LEU A 176 6.20 11.18 -13.99
C LEU A 176 4.89 10.86 -14.71
N ALA A 177 4.63 11.48 -15.87
CA ALA A 177 3.44 11.22 -16.67
C ALA A 177 3.37 9.74 -17.08
N GLY A 178 4.45 9.17 -17.60
CA GLY A 178 4.52 7.78 -18.04
C GLY A 178 4.24 6.78 -16.92
N GLY A 179 4.76 7.03 -15.71
CA GLY A 179 4.50 6.21 -14.54
C GLY A 179 3.04 6.30 -14.09
N THR A 180 2.46 7.49 -14.00
CA THR A 180 1.04 7.68 -13.68
C THR A 180 0.11 7.03 -14.72
N TYR A 181 0.44 7.10 -16.02
CA TYR A 181 -0.30 6.38 -17.06
C TYR A 181 -0.28 4.87 -16.82
N ALA A 182 0.90 4.31 -16.57
CA ALA A 182 1.08 2.88 -16.35
C ALA A 182 0.36 2.40 -15.08
N ASP A 183 0.38 3.19 -14.02
CA ASP A 183 -0.31 2.91 -12.78
C ASP A 183 -1.84 2.86 -12.97
N GLY A 184 -2.41 3.92 -13.56
CA GLY A 184 -3.84 3.97 -13.86
C GLY A 184 -4.29 2.86 -14.82
N LEU A 185 -3.49 2.59 -15.87
CA LEU A 185 -3.80 1.51 -16.81
C LEU A 185 -3.73 0.14 -16.13
N GLY A 186 -2.74 -0.07 -15.27
CA GLY A 186 -2.61 -1.28 -14.46
C GLY A 186 -3.82 -1.47 -13.55
N SER A 187 -4.29 -0.40 -12.91
CA SER A 187 -5.50 -0.40 -12.08
C SER A 187 -6.77 -0.70 -12.88
N PHE A 188 -6.91 -0.13 -14.08
CA PHE A 188 -7.99 -0.44 -15.01
C PHE A 188 -8.01 -1.92 -15.38
N VAL A 189 -6.86 -2.46 -15.82
CA VAL A 189 -6.72 -3.88 -16.16
C VAL A 189 -7.01 -4.76 -14.95
N ALA A 190 -6.52 -4.41 -13.77
CA ALA A 190 -6.83 -5.13 -12.54
C ALA A 190 -8.34 -5.17 -12.30
N GLY A 191 -9.04 -4.05 -12.42
CA GLY A 191 -10.50 -3.98 -12.29
C GLY A 191 -11.25 -4.90 -13.25
N LEU A 192 -10.80 -5.03 -14.51
CA LEU A 192 -11.40 -5.94 -15.50
C LEU A 192 -11.31 -7.41 -15.07
N PHE A 193 -10.23 -7.81 -14.41
CA PHE A 193 -9.99 -9.19 -13.97
C PHE A 193 -10.36 -9.44 -12.50
N GLY A 194 -11.02 -8.49 -11.84
CA GLY A 194 -11.45 -8.64 -10.44
C GLY A 194 -10.32 -8.40 -9.42
N GLY A 195 -9.25 -7.74 -9.83
CA GLY A 195 -8.20 -7.23 -8.95
C GLY A 195 -8.59 -5.92 -8.26
N LEU A 196 -7.81 -5.57 -7.24
CA LEU A 196 -7.88 -4.29 -6.57
C LEU A 196 -7.06 -3.25 -7.35
N PRO A 197 -7.26 -1.94 -7.13
CA PRO A 197 -6.40 -0.92 -7.71
C PRO A 197 -4.93 -1.16 -7.35
N ASN A 198 -4.07 -0.87 -8.31
CA ASN A 198 -2.62 -0.93 -8.14
C ASN A 198 -2.09 0.48 -7.82
N THR A 199 -0.86 0.53 -7.32
CA THR A 199 -0.08 1.75 -7.09
C THR A 199 1.40 1.39 -7.15
N SER A 200 2.29 2.38 -7.16
CA SER A 200 3.73 2.17 -7.00
C SER A 200 4.06 1.63 -5.60
N PHE A 201 5.19 0.92 -5.47
CA PHE A 201 5.58 0.30 -4.20
C PHE A 201 6.77 1.03 -3.59
N SER A 202 6.51 1.92 -2.62
CA SER A 202 7.52 2.81 -2.03
C SER A 202 8.72 2.09 -1.40
N GLN A 203 8.55 0.84 -0.97
CA GLN A 203 9.66 0.03 -0.46
C GLN A 203 10.73 -0.23 -1.53
N ASN A 204 10.34 -0.32 -2.80
CA ASN A 204 11.29 -0.47 -3.91
C ASN A 204 12.15 0.78 -4.10
N VAL A 205 11.63 1.95 -3.77
CA VAL A 205 12.37 3.22 -3.80
C VAL A 205 13.56 3.14 -2.84
N GLY A 206 13.31 2.75 -1.59
CA GLY A 206 14.38 2.57 -0.59
C GLY A 206 15.41 1.51 -0.98
N LEU A 207 14.97 0.41 -1.60
CA LEU A 207 15.88 -0.64 -2.09
C LEU A 207 16.77 -0.14 -3.23
N ILE A 208 16.22 0.62 -4.17
CA ILE A 208 16.97 1.19 -5.30
C ILE A 208 17.97 2.23 -4.78
N SER A 209 17.57 3.11 -3.87
CA SER A 209 18.48 4.10 -3.26
C SER A 209 19.65 3.45 -2.52
N MET A 210 19.44 2.27 -1.92
CA MET A 210 20.51 1.53 -1.22
C MET A 210 21.40 0.72 -2.16
N THR A 211 20.83 0.14 -3.22
CA THR A 211 21.55 -0.77 -4.13
C THR A 211 22.16 -0.08 -5.35
N GLY A 212 21.63 1.09 -5.73
CA GLY A 212 21.96 1.78 -6.98
C GLY A 212 21.50 1.08 -8.26
N VAL A 213 20.76 -0.04 -8.15
CA VAL A 213 20.37 -0.86 -9.31
C VAL A 213 19.05 -0.36 -9.91
N MET A 214 19.16 0.43 -10.98
CA MET A 214 18.03 1.04 -11.72
C MET A 214 17.63 0.26 -12.99
N SER A 215 18.03 -1.01 -13.12
CA SER A 215 17.85 -1.78 -14.36
C SER A 215 16.39 -2.23 -14.56
N ARG A 216 15.78 -1.81 -15.68
CA ARG A 216 14.44 -2.26 -16.11
C ARG A 216 14.34 -3.78 -16.25
N SER A 217 15.43 -4.45 -16.61
CA SER A 217 15.44 -5.90 -16.82
C SER A 217 15.15 -6.67 -15.53
N VAL A 218 15.56 -6.13 -14.36
CA VAL A 218 15.27 -6.73 -13.05
C VAL A 218 13.77 -6.73 -12.79
N VAL A 219 13.12 -5.59 -13.04
CA VAL A 219 11.66 -5.44 -12.86
C VAL A 219 10.89 -6.28 -13.88
N THR A 220 11.32 -6.31 -15.15
CA THR A 220 10.68 -7.13 -16.19
C THR A 220 10.72 -8.62 -15.84
N LEU A 221 11.87 -9.13 -15.36
CA LEU A 221 12.00 -10.54 -14.97
C LEU A 221 11.08 -10.86 -13.78
N GLY A 222 11.03 -9.97 -12.78
CA GLY A 222 10.10 -10.09 -11.65
C GLY A 222 8.63 -10.09 -12.09
N ALA A 223 8.25 -9.20 -13.01
CA ALA A 223 6.90 -9.14 -13.56
C ALA A 223 6.52 -10.43 -14.31
N LEU A 224 7.39 -10.93 -15.18
CA LEU A 224 7.17 -12.20 -15.90
C LEU A 224 7.04 -13.39 -14.95
N PHE A 225 7.87 -13.43 -13.89
CA PHE A 225 7.75 -14.43 -12.83
C PHE A 225 6.39 -14.36 -12.13
N LEU A 226 5.94 -13.17 -11.74
CA LEU A 226 4.64 -12.99 -11.09
C LEU A 226 3.46 -13.33 -12.02
N VAL A 227 3.56 -13.02 -13.31
CA VAL A 227 2.56 -13.43 -14.32
C VAL A 227 2.50 -14.96 -14.42
N ALA A 228 3.64 -15.62 -14.48
CA ALA A 228 3.69 -17.09 -14.49
C ALA A 228 3.06 -17.69 -13.22
N CYS A 229 3.36 -17.13 -12.04
CA CYS A 229 2.72 -17.52 -10.78
C CYS A 229 1.20 -17.30 -10.80
N GLY A 230 0.73 -16.18 -11.38
CA GLY A 230 -0.70 -15.86 -11.47
C GLY A 230 -1.49 -16.83 -12.36
N LEU A 231 -0.85 -17.41 -13.38
CA LEU A 231 -1.45 -18.42 -14.27
C LEU A 231 -1.52 -19.81 -13.63
N ILE A 232 -0.92 -20.02 -12.47
CA ILE A 232 -0.85 -21.30 -11.76
C ILE A 232 -1.64 -21.18 -10.44
N PRO A 233 -2.95 -21.53 -10.42
CA PRO A 233 -3.80 -21.42 -9.22
C PRO A 233 -3.27 -22.10 -7.97
N LYS A 234 -2.44 -23.14 -8.12
CA LYS A 234 -1.76 -23.79 -6.99
C LYS A 234 -0.88 -22.82 -6.20
N VAL A 235 -0.21 -21.87 -6.85
CA VAL A 235 0.57 -20.84 -6.16
C VAL A 235 -0.35 -19.99 -5.29
N GLY A 236 -1.48 -19.54 -5.85
CA GLY A 236 -2.50 -18.81 -5.09
C GLY A 236 -3.08 -19.63 -3.93
N ALA A 237 -3.30 -20.93 -4.12
CA ALA A 237 -3.80 -21.83 -3.08
C ALA A 237 -2.79 -22.03 -1.94
N ILE A 238 -1.49 -22.06 -2.23
CA ILE A 238 -0.43 -22.10 -1.22
C ILE A 238 -0.46 -20.80 -0.40
N VAL A 239 -0.52 -19.65 -1.05
CA VAL A 239 -0.60 -18.35 -0.35
C VAL A 239 -1.89 -18.26 0.48
N ALA A 240 -3.02 -18.72 -0.03
CA ALA A 240 -4.31 -18.71 0.67
C ALA A 240 -4.37 -19.67 1.87
N ALA A 241 -3.53 -20.72 1.89
CA ALA A 241 -3.43 -21.64 3.01
C ALA A 241 -2.58 -21.07 4.18
N MET A 242 -1.97 -19.88 4.00
CA MET A 242 -1.22 -19.21 5.04
C MET A 242 -2.14 -18.74 6.19
N PRO A 243 -1.82 -19.02 7.46
CA PRO A 243 -2.60 -18.52 8.58
C PRO A 243 -2.56 -16.99 8.61
N ILE A 244 -3.69 -16.35 8.88
CA ILE A 244 -3.78 -14.88 8.89
C ILE A 244 -2.81 -14.23 9.89
N SER A 245 -2.46 -14.93 10.98
CA SER A 245 -1.46 -14.48 11.96
C SER A 245 -0.04 -14.42 11.40
N VAL A 246 0.33 -15.35 10.51
CA VAL A 246 1.63 -15.30 9.80
C VAL A 246 1.64 -14.08 8.88
N LEU A 247 0.56 -13.89 8.11
CA LEU A 247 0.40 -12.70 7.28
C LEU A 247 0.48 -11.42 8.12
N GLY A 248 -0.16 -11.41 9.28
CA GLY A 248 -0.15 -10.29 10.24
C GLY A 248 1.23 -9.87 10.68
N GLY A 249 2.11 -10.83 11.03
CA GLY A 249 3.51 -10.53 11.36
C GLY A 249 4.25 -9.84 10.20
N GLY A 250 4.05 -10.30 8.96
CA GLY A 250 4.62 -9.66 7.78
C GLY A 250 4.05 -8.28 7.52
N VAL A 251 2.73 -8.11 7.69
CA VAL A 251 2.00 -6.86 7.51
C VAL A 251 2.45 -5.80 8.53
N ILE A 252 2.68 -6.17 9.78
CA ILE A 252 3.22 -5.27 10.82
C ILE A 252 4.57 -4.70 10.38
N VAL A 253 5.49 -5.56 9.95
CA VAL A 253 6.81 -5.12 9.48
C VAL A 253 6.68 -4.26 8.23
N MET A 254 5.84 -4.69 7.27
CA MET A 254 5.64 -3.99 6.01
C MET A 254 5.10 -2.57 6.20
N PHE A 255 4.03 -2.38 6.99
CA PHE A 255 3.47 -1.04 7.22
C PHE A 255 4.36 -0.17 8.10
N GLY A 256 5.09 -0.75 9.06
CA GLY A 256 6.16 -0.03 9.77
C GLY A 256 7.23 0.52 8.83
N MET A 257 7.63 -0.27 7.82
CA MET A 257 8.56 0.18 6.78
C MET A 257 7.96 1.26 5.86
N VAL A 258 6.65 1.22 5.57
CA VAL A 258 5.95 2.29 4.83
C VAL A 258 6.00 3.60 5.60
N VAL A 259 5.70 3.57 6.91
CA VAL A 259 5.84 4.75 7.79
C VAL A 259 7.28 5.29 7.74
N SER A 260 8.28 4.41 7.84
CA SER A 260 9.68 4.80 7.75
C SER A 260 10.04 5.45 6.40
N ALA A 261 9.47 4.97 5.29
CA ALA A 261 9.68 5.56 3.97
C ALA A 261 9.07 6.96 3.86
N GLY A 262 7.87 7.15 4.41
CA GLY A 262 7.23 8.46 4.52
C GLY A 262 8.07 9.45 5.33
N ILE A 263 8.57 9.02 6.50
CA ILE A 263 9.47 9.83 7.33
C ILE A 263 10.78 10.18 6.60
N ASN A 264 11.35 9.23 5.86
CA ASN A 264 12.56 9.47 5.07
C ASN A 264 12.33 10.48 3.93
N MET A 265 11.13 10.57 3.38
CA MET A 265 10.81 11.62 2.41
C MET A 265 10.60 12.97 3.10
N LEU A 266 10.03 12.96 4.32
CA LEU A 266 9.89 14.16 5.15
C LEU A 266 11.22 14.70 5.68
N SER A 267 12.30 13.90 5.71
CA SER A 267 13.62 14.41 6.15
C SER A 267 14.25 15.41 5.16
N ASP A 268 13.77 15.45 3.92
CA ASP A 268 14.19 16.43 2.91
C ASP A 268 13.46 17.79 3.06
N VAL A 269 12.51 17.90 4.00
CA VAL A 269 11.68 19.10 4.18
C VAL A 269 12.34 20.07 5.16
N ASN A 270 12.36 21.36 4.81
CA ASN A 270 12.72 22.41 5.75
C ASN A 270 11.59 22.65 6.76
N TRP A 271 11.85 22.42 8.05
CA TRP A 271 10.85 22.53 9.12
C TRP A 271 10.70 23.97 9.61
N ASN A 272 9.86 24.74 8.92
CA ASN A 272 9.38 26.04 9.41
C ASN A 272 7.99 25.92 10.05
N ARG A 273 7.49 27.01 10.63
CA ARG A 273 6.18 27.06 11.29
C ARG A 273 5.05 26.60 10.36
N ARG A 274 5.09 27.04 9.10
CA ARG A 274 4.13 26.63 8.05
C ARG A 274 4.09 25.12 7.87
N ASN A 275 5.23 24.50 7.59
CA ASN A 275 5.31 23.07 7.26
C ASN A 275 4.95 22.20 8.46
N MET A 276 5.31 22.63 9.68
CA MET A 276 4.87 21.96 10.91
C MET A 276 3.34 21.98 11.08
N ILE A 277 2.69 23.12 10.81
CA ILE A 277 1.22 23.23 10.88
C ILE A 277 0.55 22.35 9.82
N ILE A 278 1.05 22.36 8.58
CA ILE A 278 0.51 21.52 7.51
C ILE A 278 0.55 20.04 7.92
N LEU A 279 1.68 19.56 8.43
CA LEU A 279 1.82 18.19 8.91
C LEU A 279 0.85 17.91 10.08
N ALA A 280 0.84 18.78 11.09
CA ALA A 280 0.04 18.59 12.29
C ALA A 280 -1.46 18.49 11.96
N MET A 281 -1.99 19.40 11.14
CA MET A 281 -3.39 19.42 10.77
C MET A 281 -3.78 18.22 9.90
N SER A 282 -2.93 17.87 8.93
CA SER A 282 -3.21 16.77 8.01
C SER A 282 -3.26 15.41 8.73
N LEU A 283 -2.26 15.12 9.57
CA LEU A 283 -2.22 13.87 10.32
C LEU A 283 -3.26 13.81 11.44
N SER A 284 -3.47 14.92 12.18
CA SER A 284 -4.41 14.93 13.31
C SER A 284 -5.85 14.72 12.84
N ILE A 285 -6.27 15.39 11.76
CA ILE A 285 -7.62 15.22 11.22
C ILE A 285 -7.74 13.86 10.52
N GLY A 286 -6.80 13.51 9.65
CA GLY A 286 -6.87 12.24 8.93
C GLY A 286 -6.92 11.02 9.85
N LEU A 287 -5.94 10.88 10.74
CA LEU A 287 -5.90 9.75 11.67
C LEU A 287 -6.96 9.86 12.77
N GLY A 288 -7.32 11.07 13.19
CA GLY A 288 -8.36 11.30 14.20
C GLY A 288 -9.75 10.86 13.72
N LEU A 289 -10.12 11.17 12.47
CA LEU A 289 -11.39 10.75 11.89
C LEU A 289 -11.46 9.23 11.73
N GLN A 290 -10.35 8.60 11.35
CA GLN A 290 -10.27 7.13 11.29
C GLN A 290 -10.38 6.48 12.67
N ALA A 291 -9.78 7.09 13.70
CA ALA A 291 -9.82 6.59 15.07
C ALA A 291 -11.22 6.71 15.71
N VAL A 292 -12.01 7.72 15.30
CA VAL A 292 -13.37 7.96 15.80
C VAL A 292 -14.39 8.03 14.65
N PRO A 293 -14.68 6.91 13.96
CA PRO A 293 -15.63 6.89 12.84
C PRO A 293 -16.99 7.52 13.15
N LYS A 294 -17.52 7.22 14.34
CA LYS A 294 -18.82 7.70 14.82
C LYS A 294 -18.93 9.22 14.93
N SER A 295 -17.82 9.96 14.89
CA SER A 295 -17.83 11.42 14.85
C SER A 295 -18.51 11.97 13.59
N MET A 296 -18.62 11.16 12.53
CA MET A 296 -19.18 11.53 11.23
C MET A 296 -20.55 10.91 10.93
N GLN A 297 -21.24 10.35 11.95
CA GLN A 297 -22.51 9.62 11.82
C GLN A 297 -23.70 10.41 11.21
N HIS A 298 -23.59 11.73 11.10
CA HIS A 298 -24.63 12.59 10.52
C HIS A 298 -24.36 12.90 9.04
N LEU A 299 -23.20 12.49 8.50
CA LEU A 299 -22.94 12.57 7.07
C LEU A 299 -23.69 11.44 6.35
N PRO A 300 -24.03 11.63 5.07
CA PRO A 300 -24.46 10.52 4.22
C PRO A 300 -23.40 9.42 4.22
N ASP A 301 -23.81 8.15 4.27
CA ASP A 301 -22.94 6.96 4.39
C ASP A 301 -21.71 7.00 3.45
N SER A 302 -21.88 7.50 2.22
CA SER A 302 -20.80 7.61 1.23
C SER A 302 -19.76 8.67 1.59
N LEU A 303 -20.18 9.83 2.12
CA LEU A 303 -19.28 10.88 2.56
C LEU A 303 -18.61 10.50 3.88
N GLU A 304 -19.35 9.85 4.78
CA GLU A 304 -18.80 9.27 6.00
C GLU A 304 -17.67 8.29 5.66
N MET A 305 -17.89 7.34 4.74
CA MET A 305 -16.87 6.37 4.34
C MET A 305 -15.58 7.04 3.81
N LEU A 306 -15.73 8.12 3.05
CA LEU A 306 -14.58 8.87 2.52
C LEU A 306 -13.84 9.66 3.60
N MET A 307 -14.56 10.28 4.54
CA MET A 307 -13.96 11.03 5.64
C MET A 307 -13.29 10.11 6.66
N VAL A 308 -13.95 8.99 7.01
CA VAL A 308 -13.45 8.02 7.99
C VAL A 308 -12.30 7.17 7.44
N SER A 309 -12.10 7.13 6.12
CA SER A 309 -10.91 6.51 5.52
C SER A 309 -9.59 7.06 6.11
N GLY A 310 -9.61 8.32 6.58
CA GLY A 310 -8.49 9.05 7.17
C GLY A 310 -7.42 9.48 6.17
N LEU A 311 -7.16 8.66 5.16
CA LEU A 311 -6.20 8.94 4.11
C LEU A 311 -6.65 10.11 3.22
N LEU A 312 -7.90 10.08 2.75
CA LEU A 312 -8.40 11.13 1.86
C LEU A 312 -8.42 12.51 2.53
N PRO A 313 -8.91 12.67 3.79
CA PRO A 313 -8.77 13.94 4.51
C PRO A 313 -7.31 14.37 4.70
N ALA A 314 -6.40 13.47 5.06
CA ALA A 314 -4.98 13.81 5.23
C ALA A 314 -4.38 14.35 3.92
N ALA A 315 -4.64 13.68 2.80
CA ALA A 315 -4.17 14.10 1.48
C ALA A 315 -4.80 15.44 1.05
N ALA A 316 -6.12 15.60 1.21
CA ALA A 316 -6.81 16.83 0.85
C ALA A 316 -6.32 18.03 1.67
N ILE A 317 -6.21 17.88 3.00
CA ILE A 317 -5.76 18.95 3.90
C ILE A 317 -4.31 19.34 3.61
N SER A 318 -3.42 18.37 3.41
CA SER A 318 -2.02 18.65 3.10
C SER A 318 -1.86 19.44 1.80
N VAL A 319 -2.58 19.05 0.74
CA VAL A 319 -2.59 19.78 -0.53
C VAL A 319 -3.19 21.17 -0.36
N ILE A 320 -4.38 21.28 0.25
CA ILE A 320 -5.09 22.56 0.40
C ILE A 320 -4.27 23.54 1.22
N LEU A 321 -3.75 23.13 2.38
CA LEU A 321 -2.95 24.01 3.22
C LEU A 321 -1.63 24.39 2.56
N ASN A 322 -1.00 23.47 1.82
CA ASN A 322 0.20 23.81 1.06
C ASN A 322 -0.06 24.85 -0.04
N LEU A 323 -1.24 24.84 -0.67
CA LEU A 323 -1.59 25.84 -1.69
C LEU A 323 -2.04 27.18 -1.11
N LEU A 324 -2.72 27.16 0.05
CA LEU A 324 -3.29 28.36 0.64
C LEU A 324 -2.32 29.12 1.56
N ILE A 325 -1.42 28.42 2.27
CA ILE A 325 -0.49 29.06 3.19
C ILE A 325 0.76 29.49 2.40
N PRO A 326 1.06 30.80 2.31
CA PRO A 326 2.22 31.31 1.59
C PRO A 326 3.53 30.82 2.23
N GLU A 327 4.60 30.69 1.44
CA GLU A 327 5.90 30.21 1.93
C GLU A 327 6.57 31.19 2.91
N ASP A 328 6.25 32.49 2.81
CA ASP A 328 6.80 33.59 3.62
C ASP A 328 5.89 33.91 4.83
N VAL A 329 5.87 33.06 5.86
CA VAL A 329 5.25 33.41 7.16
C VAL A 329 6.31 33.80 8.21
N ASP A 330 7.54 34.08 7.76
CA ASP A 330 8.61 34.65 8.57
C ASP A 330 8.99 36.06 8.08
#